data_AF-A0A1C3N5S9-F1
#
_entry.id   AF-A0A1C3N5S9-F1
#
_cell.length_a   1.000
_cell.length_b   1.000
_cell.length_c   1.000
_cell.angle_alpha   90.00
_cell.angle_beta   90.00
_cell.angle_gamma   90.00
#
_symmetry.space_group_name_H-M   'P 1'
#
loop_
_entity.id
_entity.type
_entity.pdbx_description
1 polymer ?
#
loop_
_entity_poly.entity_id
_entity_poly.type
_entity_poly.pdbx_seq_one_letter_code
_entity_poly.pdbx_strand_id
1 'polypeptide(L)'
;MIQIEEARELLLRAVETQGRDFRYVPKGQGGEGCWYVPRPDLYDEEDPRSKTGCLVGVALSLAGIKFCDSDSDAIWDLRVPLGLTDRAAKYFAIVQQHQDDGATWGEAYDEAEAWLKEHGDDFSDDSNDYDQGDEEL
;
A
#
# COMPACT_ATOMS: atom_id res chain seq x y z
N MET A 1 4.64 -13.89 2.71
CA MET A 1 4.45 -13.20 1.42
C MET A 1 3.05 -12.65 1.45
N ILE A 2 2.88 -11.33 1.32
CA ILE A 2 1.60 -10.65 1.41
C ILE A 2 0.84 -10.87 0.11
N GLN A 3 -0.33 -11.48 0.23
CA GLN A 3 -1.27 -11.73 -0.86
C GLN A 3 -2.24 -10.57 -1.03
N ILE A 4 -3.02 -10.59 -2.11
CA ILE A 4 -3.98 -9.50 -2.40
C ILE A 4 -5.04 -9.37 -1.31
N GLU A 5 -5.56 -10.47 -0.77
CA GLU A 5 -6.55 -10.46 0.32
C GLU A 5 -5.98 -9.80 1.58
N GLU A 6 -4.76 -10.16 1.95
CA GLU A 6 -4.06 -9.55 3.09
C GLU A 6 -3.81 -8.06 2.85
N ALA A 7 -3.41 -7.67 1.64
CA ALA A 7 -3.21 -6.26 1.28
C ALA A 7 -4.52 -5.44 1.41
N ARG A 8 -5.66 -5.99 1.00
CA ARG A 8 -6.98 -5.36 1.14
C ARG A 8 -7.35 -5.16 2.60
N GLU A 9 -7.19 -6.19 3.42
CA GLU A 9 -7.48 -6.12 4.85
C GLU A 9 -6.61 -5.08 5.57
N LEU A 10 -5.31 -5.02 5.23
CA LEU A 10 -4.39 -4.04 5.80
C LEU A 10 -4.76 -2.60 5.41
N LEU A 11 -5.12 -2.36 4.16
CA LEU A 11 -5.56 -1.03 3.70
C LEU A 11 -6.89 -0.62 4.32
N LEU A 12 -7.86 -1.53 4.38
CA LEU A 12 -9.15 -1.25 5.04
C LEU A 12 -8.94 -0.87 6.51
N ARG A 13 -8.15 -1.65 7.25
CA ARG A 13 -7.84 -1.35 8.65
C ARG A 13 -7.11 -0.01 8.80
N ALA A 14 -6.17 0.29 7.91
CA ALA A 14 -5.48 1.57 7.91
C ALA A 14 -6.45 2.74 7.66
N VAL A 15 -7.36 2.63 6.68
CA VAL A 15 -8.43 3.60 6.44
C VAL A 15 -9.29 3.82 7.69
N GLU A 16 -9.67 2.74 8.38
CA GLU A 16 -10.46 2.79 9.61
C GLU A 16 -9.73 3.48 10.77
N THR A 17 -8.38 3.52 10.77
CA THR A 17 -7.62 4.16 11.86
C THR A 17 -7.68 5.68 11.86
N GLN A 18 -7.64 6.32 10.69
CA GLN A 18 -7.64 7.79 10.56
C GLN A 18 -8.97 8.35 10.07
N GLY A 19 -9.82 7.51 9.49
CA GLY A 19 -11.05 7.90 8.83
C GLY A 19 -10.88 8.03 7.32
N ARG A 20 -11.97 7.74 6.59
CA ARG A 20 -12.02 7.77 5.12
C ARG A 20 -11.78 9.16 4.54
N ASP A 21 -12.16 10.20 5.25
CA ASP A 21 -12.03 11.61 4.86
C ASP A 21 -10.62 12.18 5.10
N PHE A 22 -9.75 11.43 5.78
CA PHE A 22 -8.39 11.88 6.04
C PHE A 22 -7.60 11.98 4.72
N ARG A 23 -6.95 13.13 4.53
CA ARG A 23 -6.03 13.38 3.42
C ARG A 23 -4.62 13.50 3.98
N TYR A 24 -3.71 12.71 3.40
CA TYR A 24 -2.30 12.82 3.72
C TYR A 24 -1.70 14.00 2.95
N VAL A 25 -1.19 15.01 3.66
CA VAL A 25 -0.53 16.18 3.06
C VAL A 25 0.75 16.49 3.84
N PRO A 26 1.92 16.01 3.41
CA PRO A 26 3.18 16.31 4.08
C PRO A 26 3.54 17.80 3.90
N LYS A 27 3.94 18.46 4.99
CA LYS A 27 4.29 19.89 4.99
C LYS A 27 5.72 20.13 4.48
N GLY A 28 5.89 20.60 3.24
CA GLY A 28 7.19 21.02 2.71
C GLY A 28 7.30 20.85 1.20
N GLN A 29 7.94 21.83 0.54
CA GLN A 29 8.15 21.99 -0.92
C GLN A 29 7.79 20.77 -1.81
N GLY A 30 6.68 20.87 -2.55
CA GLY A 30 6.34 19.93 -3.62
C GLY A 30 5.43 18.75 -3.22
N GLY A 31 5.22 18.50 -1.92
CA GLY A 31 3.99 17.97 -1.30
C GLY A 31 3.33 16.65 -1.76
N GLU A 32 3.81 15.97 -2.79
CA GLU A 32 3.04 14.93 -3.50
C GLU A 32 3.58 13.50 -3.31
N GLY A 33 4.57 13.28 -2.43
CA GLY A 33 5.17 11.95 -2.23
C GLY A 33 4.62 11.20 -1.01
N CYS A 34 4.17 9.96 -1.20
CA CYS A 34 3.86 9.00 -0.14
C CYS A 34 5.09 8.70 0.73
N TRP A 35 5.04 9.13 2.00
CA TRP A 35 6.02 8.72 3.01
C TRP A 35 5.50 7.54 3.81
N TYR A 36 6.16 6.38 3.72
CA TYR A 36 5.68 5.17 4.40
C TYR A 36 5.75 5.24 5.93
N VAL A 37 6.56 6.14 6.48
CA VAL A 37 6.69 6.35 7.93
C VAL A 37 6.24 7.75 8.31
N PRO A 38 5.71 7.95 9.54
CA PRO A 38 5.53 9.27 10.13
C PRO A 38 6.75 10.16 9.97
N ARG A 39 6.55 11.40 9.52
CA ARG A 39 7.57 12.44 9.43
C ARG A 39 7.26 13.57 10.41
N PRO A 40 7.78 13.51 11.66
CA PRO A 40 7.48 14.52 12.69
C PRO A 40 7.93 15.93 12.31
N ASP A 41 8.91 16.05 11.40
CA ASP A 41 9.41 17.30 10.83
C ASP A 41 8.46 17.95 9.82
N LEU A 42 7.54 17.17 9.24
CA LEU A 42 6.53 17.62 8.28
C LEU A 42 5.12 17.68 8.90
N TYR A 43 5.06 17.63 10.24
CA TYR A 43 3.85 17.68 11.04
C TYR A 43 3.19 19.06 10.99
N ASP A 44 1.87 19.07 10.79
CA ASP A 44 1.03 20.23 11.03
C ASP A 44 0.52 20.23 12.47
N GLU A 45 0.96 21.22 13.27
CA GLU A 45 0.56 21.36 14.66
C GLU A 45 -0.96 21.53 14.84
N GLU A 46 -1.65 22.06 13.82
CA GLU A 46 -3.11 22.26 13.85
C GLU A 46 -3.90 20.97 13.54
N ASP A 47 -3.30 19.99 12.83
CA ASP A 47 -3.89 18.66 12.60
C ASP A 47 -3.00 17.55 13.18
N PRO A 48 -3.28 17.06 14.41
CA PRO A 48 -2.58 15.94 15.05
C PRO A 48 -2.45 14.69 14.19
N ARG A 49 -3.38 14.46 13.25
CA ARG A 49 -3.38 13.29 12.36
C ARG A 49 -2.27 13.36 11.32
N SER A 50 -1.70 14.54 11.04
CA SER A 50 -0.58 14.71 10.12
C SER A 50 0.74 14.07 10.61
N LYS A 51 0.80 13.56 11.86
CA LYS A 51 1.90 12.68 12.34
C LYS A 51 1.82 11.25 11.81
N THR A 52 0.96 10.97 10.84
CA THR A 52 0.85 9.65 10.20
C THR A 52 1.71 9.58 8.94
N GLY A 53 2.12 8.38 8.54
CA GLY A 53 2.61 8.13 7.19
C GLY A 53 1.45 8.05 6.18
N CYS A 54 1.73 7.91 4.89
CA CYS A 54 0.72 7.64 3.87
C CYS A 54 -0.02 6.31 4.14
N LEU A 55 -1.14 6.08 3.45
CA LEU A 55 -2.04 4.96 3.75
C LEU A 55 -1.33 3.62 3.59
N VAL A 56 -0.54 3.46 2.52
CA VAL A 56 0.30 2.27 2.29
C VAL A 56 1.28 2.05 3.43
N GLY A 57 1.92 3.11 3.91
CA GLY A 57 2.87 3.05 5.03
C GLY A 57 2.25 2.54 6.33
N VAL A 58 1.05 3.00 6.64
CA VAL A 58 0.28 2.53 7.79
C VAL A 58 -0.15 1.08 7.60
N ALA A 59 -0.62 0.69 6.43
CA ALA A 59 -0.97 -0.69 6.11
C ALA A 59 0.22 -1.65 6.30
N LEU A 60 1.41 -1.28 5.80
CA LEU A 60 2.64 -2.06 6.01
C LEU A 60 3.04 -2.13 7.49
N SER A 61 2.90 -1.02 8.22
CA SER A 61 3.17 -0.99 9.66
C SER A 61 2.23 -1.92 10.44
N LEU A 62 0.96 -2.02 10.03
CA LEU A 62 0.00 -2.98 10.60
C LEU A 62 0.38 -4.44 10.34
N ALA A 63 1.09 -4.71 9.24
CA ALA A 63 1.68 -6.02 8.95
C ALA A 63 2.99 -6.30 9.72
N GLY A 64 3.43 -5.36 10.57
CA GLY A 64 4.70 -5.47 11.31
C GLY A 64 5.93 -5.19 10.46
N ILE A 65 5.77 -4.71 9.23
CA ILE A 65 6.86 -4.31 8.35
C ILE A 65 7.39 -2.96 8.81
N LYS A 66 8.67 -2.92 9.20
CA LYS A 66 9.34 -1.69 9.60
C LYS A 66 10.08 -1.08 8.41
N PHE A 67 9.58 0.05 7.91
CA PHE A 67 10.32 0.88 6.97
C PHE A 67 11.34 1.74 7.72
N CYS A 68 12.58 1.80 7.21
CA CYS A 68 13.65 2.49 7.91
C CYS A 68 13.90 3.92 7.43
N ASP A 69 13.78 4.24 6.13
CA ASP A 69 13.92 5.63 5.63
C ASP A 69 13.84 5.75 4.09
N SER A 70 13.10 4.89 3.37
CA SER A 70 13.08 5.03 1.90
C SER A 70 12.29 6.30 1.52
N ASP A 71 13.00 7.33 1.11
CA ASP A 71 12.47 8.37 0.23
C ASP A 71 11.76 7.69 -0.94
N SER A 72 10.48 8.04 -1.13
CA SER A 72 9.69 8.02 -2.38
C SER A 72 9.77 6.85 -3.37
N ASP A 73 10.43 5.73 -3.08
CA ASP A 73 10.45 4.59 -4.00
C ASP A 73 9.02 4.11 -4.23
N ALA A 74 8.63 3.88 -5.49
CA ALA A 74 7.31 3.36 -5.78
C ALA A 74 7.16 2.00 -5.10
N ILE A 75 6.03 1.75 -4.42
CA ILE A 75 5.79 0.48 -3.71
C ILE A 75 5.96 -0.76 -4.60
N TRP A 76 5.78 -0.58 -5.91
CA TRP A 76 6.05 -1.59 -6.93
C TRP A 76 7.50 -2.11 -6.93
N ASP A 77 8.47 -1.21 -6.77
CA ASP A 77 9.90 -1.55 -6.76
C ASP A 77 10.29 -2.21 -5.44
N LEU A 78 9.50 -1.97 -4.40
CA LEU A 78 9.68 -2.55 -3.07
C LEU A 78 8.99 -3.91 -2.92
N ARG A 79 8.29 -4.44 -3.94
CA ARG A 79 7.51 -5.67 -3.81
C ARG A 79 8.31 -6.90 -3.36
N VAL A 80 9.49 -7.10 -3.95
CA VAL A 80 10.36 -8.25 -3.61
C VAL A 80 10.90 -8.16 -2.18
N PRO A 81 11.55 -7.04 -1.76
CA PRO A 81 12.04 -6.93 -0.37
C PRO A 81 10.92 -6.94 0.68
N LEU A 82 9.71 -6.51 0.31
CA LEU A 82 8.53 -6.54 1.19
C LEU A 82 7.77 -7.88 1.13
N GLY A 83 8.20 -8.80 0.27
CA GLY A 83 7.52 -10.07 0.07
C GLY A 83 6.06 -9.89 -0.37
N LEU A 84 5.75 -8.87 -1.17
CA LEU A 84 4.45 -8.69 -1.81
C LEU A 84 4.40 -9.55 -3.08
N THR A 85 3.23 -10.14 -3.37
CA THR A 85 2.99 -10.60 -4.75
C THR A 85 2.85 -9.43 -5.70
N ASP A 86 3.05 -9.65 -6.99
CA ASP A 86 2.86 -8.61 -8.02
C ASP A 86 1.46 -8.01 -7.95
N ARG A 87 0.44 -8.83 -7.66
CA ARG A 87 -0.94 -8.38 -7.51
C ARG A 87 -1.13 -7.47 -6.28
N ALA A 88 -0.59 -7.86 -5.13
CA ALA A 88 -0.62 -7.02 -3.93
C ALA A 88 0.17 -5.71 -4.13
N ALA A 89 1.33 -5.78 -4.77
CA ALA A 89 2.14 -4.61 -5.10
C ALA A 89 1.42 -3.65 -6.05
N LYS A 90 0.72 -4.17 -7.07
CA LYS A 90 -0.08 -3.34 -7.99
C LYS A 90 -1.20 -2.64 -7.25
N TYR A 91 -1.90 -3.37 -6.38
CA TYR A 91 -2.98 -2.84 -5.57
C TYR A 91 -2.51 -1.70 -4.65
N PHE A 92 -1.39 -1.89 -3.94
CA PHE A 92 -0.80 -0.79 -3.16
C PHE A 92 -0.32 0.38 -4.03
N ALA A 93 0.22 0.12 -5.23
CA ALA A 93 0.71 1.17 -6.12
C ALA A 93 -0.40 2.08 -6.63
N ILE A 94 -1.61 1.54 -6.86
CA ILE A 94 -2.78 2.33 -7.23
C ILE A 94 -3.16 3.27 -6.07
N VAL A 95 -3.22 2.73 -4.85
CA VAL A 95 -3.49 3.56 -3.66
C VAL A 95 -2.47 4.69 -3.56
N GLN A 96 -1.18 4.37 -3.63
CA GLN A 96 -0.11 5.37 -3.57
C GLN A 96 -0.30 6.46 -4.63
N GLN A 97 -0.49 6.09 -5.89
CA GLN A 97 -0.68 7.05 -6.99
C GLN A 97 -1.86 8.01 -6.70
N HIS A 98 -3.00 7.51 -6.26
CA HIS A 98 -4.15 8.36 -5.95
C HIS A 98 -3.89 9.28 -4.75
N GLN A 99 -3.14 8.84 -3.75
CA GLN A 99 -2.74 9.71 -2.64
C GLN A 99 -1.77 10.81 -3.09
N ASP A 100 -0.82 10.45 -3.94
CA ASP A 100 0.15 11.37 -4.54
C ASP A 100 -0.59 12.43 -5.39
N ASP A 101 -1.71 12.06 -6.04
CA ASP A 101 -2.63 12.96 -6.75
C ASP A 101 -3.59 13.75 -5.82
N GLY A 102 -3.46 13.60 -4.50
CA GLY A 102 -4.20 14.37 -3.50
C GLY A 102 -5.55 13.79 -3.06
N ALA A 103 -5.83 12.52 -3.37
CA ALA A 103 -7.03 11.84 -2.89
C ALA A 103 -7.01 11.64 -1.35
N THR A 104 -8.20 11.55 -0.76
CA THR A 104 -8.35 11.05 0.61
C THR A 104 -8.01 9.56 0.69
N TRP A 105 -7.80 9.05 1.91
CA TRP A 105 -7.55 7.63 2.16
C TRP A 105 -8.70 6.75 1.67
N GLY A 106 -9.95 7.19 1.88
CA GLY A 106 -11.13 6.49 1.41
C GLY A 106 -11.22 6.45 -0.12
N GLU A 107 -11.01 7.58 -0.79
CA GLU A 107 -11.02 7.65 -2.26
C GLU A 107 -9.93 6.76 -2.87
N ALA A 108 -8.69 6.85 -2.38
CA ALA A 108 -7.58 6.03 -2.88
C ALA A 108 -7.83 4.52 -2.69
N TYR A 109 -8.43 4.13 -1.55
CA TYR A 109 -8.83 2.75 -1.30
C TYR A 109 -9.94 2.28 -2.24
N ASP A 110 -10.97 3.10 -2.45
CA ASP A 110 -12.09 2.74 -3.33
C ASP A 110 -11.65 2.55 -4.79
N GLU A 111 -10.70 3.35 -5.28
CA GLU A 111 -10.11 3.20 -6.62
C GLU A 111 -9.32 1.90 -6.76
N ALA A 112 -8.57 1.49 -5.74
CA ALA A 112 -7.89 0.20 -5.73
C ALA A 112 -8.88 -0.97 -5.72
N GLU A 113 -9.97 -0.88 -4.94
CA GLU A 113 -11.06 -1.87 -4.95
C GLU A 113 -11.77 -1.92 -6.30
N ALA A 114 -12.01 -0.77 -6.95
CA ALA A 114 -12.61 -0.71 -8.28
C ALA A 114 -11.71 -1.37 -9.33
N TRP A 115 -10.41 -1.07 -9.32
CA TRP A 115 -9.44 -1.75 -10.19
C TRP A 115 -9.44 -3.25 -9.99
N LEU A 116 -9.43 -3.71 -8.74
CA LEU A 116 -9.43 -5.14 -8.41
C LEU A 116 -10.72 -5.82 -8.88
N LYS A 117 -11.87 -5.14 -8.82
CA LYS A 117 -13.13 -5.66 -9.33
C LYS A 117 -13.12 -5.81 -10.85
N GLU A 118 -12.46 -4.89 -11.56
CA GLU A 118 -12.35 -4.92 -13.02
C GLU A 118 -11.31 -5.95 -13.51
N HIS A 119 -10.22 -6.15 -12.76
CA HIS A 119 -9.07 -6.99 -13.17
C HIS A 119 -8.92 -8.25 -12.30
N GLY A 120 -9.97 -8.59 -11.53
CA GLY A 120 -9.93 -9.61 -10.48
C GLY A 120 -9.69 -11.03 -10.98
N ASP A 121 -10.06 -11.29 -12.23
CA ASP A 121 -9.94 -12.59 -12.88
C ASP A 121 -8.69 -12.70 -13.77
N ASP A 122 -7.96 -11.60 -14.00
CA ASP A 122 -6.87 -11.52 -14.99
C ASP A 122 -5.51 -12.01 -14.45
N PHE A 123 -5.41 -12.26 -13.15
CA PHE A 123 -4.27 -12.92 -12.50
C PHE A 123 -4.73 -14.28 -11.96
N SER A 124 -5.13 -15.19 -12.85
CA SER A 124 -5.30 -16.60 -12.50
C SER A 124 -3.93 -17.19 -12.16
N ASP A 125 -3.64 -17.24 -10.87
CA ASP A 125 -3.03 -18.40 -10.23
C ASP A 125 -1.89 -19.08 -11.01
N ASP A 126 -0.72 -18.43 -11.06
CA ASP A 126 0.54 -19.06 -11.49
C ASP A 126 1.12 -19.93 -10.35
N SER A 127 0.25 -20.63 -9.62
CA SER A 127 0.63 -21.53 -8.53
C SER A 127 -0.07 -22.89 -8.62
N ASN A 128 0.12 -23.61 -9.74
CA ASN A 128 -0.07 -25.07 -9.71
C ASN A 128 0.59 -25.89 -10.83
N ASP A 129 1.85 -25.62 -11.18
CA ASP A 129 2.67 -26.54 -11.99
C ASP A 129 3.92 -26.98 -11.21
N TYR A 130 3.71 -27.61 -10.06
CA TYR A 130 4.70 -28.58 -9.55
C TYR A 130 4.35 -29.94 -10.17
N ASP A 131 4.85 -30.12 -11.39
CA ASP A 131 5.03 -31.39 -12.06
C ASP A 131 5.73 -32.36 -11.09
N GLN A 132 4.96 -33.30 -10.52
CA GLN A 132 5.51 -34.48 -9.86
C GLN A 132 6.10 -35.36 -10.95
N GLY A 133 7.34 -35.05 -11.33
CA GLY A 133 8.17 -35.95 -12.11
C GLY A 133 8.35 -37.25 -11.32
N ASP A 134 7.73 -38.31 -11.84
CA ASP A 134 8.05 -39.70 -11.55
C ASP A 134 9.58 -39.92 -11.62
N GLU A 135 10.22 -40.16 -10.47
CA GLU A 135 11.49 -40.90 -10.44
C GLU A 135 11.17 -42.36 -10.12
N GLU A 136 10.91 -43.14 -11.18
CA GLU A 136 11.14 -44.58 -11.16
C GLU A 136 12.64 -44.85 -11.05
N LEU A 137 13.05 -45.56 -9.99
CA LEU A 137 14.29 -46.34 -9.93
C LEU A 137 14.02 -47.72 -9.30
#